data_AF-A0A6G7Z7D5-F1
#
_entry.id   AF-A0A6G7Z7D5-F1
#
_cell.length_a   1.000
_cell.length_b   1.000
_cell.length_c   1.000
_cell.angle_alpha   90.00
_cell.angle_beta   90.00
_cell.angle_gamma   90.00
#
_symmetry.space_group_name_H-M   'P 1'
#
loop_
_entity.id
_entity.type
_entity.pdbx_description
1 polymer ?
#
loop_
_entity_poly.entity_id
_entity_poly.type
_entity_poly.pdbx_seq_one_letter_code
_entity_poly.pdbx_strand_id
1 'polypeptide(L)'
;MGWHHESMSTSTHLAPGLVPFWTFGDRLRKARLTAGYDQREFAERIGATPSRIAHWETDRSLPRNQVAVARRIELLTGIPATWILGLDAERPRPDGPDGGEECAIRDSNPEPAD
;
A
#
# COMPACT_ATOMS: atom_id res chain seq x y z
N MET A 1 24.09 31.68 -37.38
CA MET A 1 23.73 30.27 -37.17
C MET A 1 23.39 30.12 -35.69
N GLY A 2 22.11 30.11 -35.34
CA GLY A 2 21.68 30.00 -33.94
C GLY A 2 20.42 29.15 -33.87
N TRP A 3 20.51 28.00 -33.22
CA TRP A 3 19.35 27.22 -32.83
C TRP A 3 19.50 26.94 -31.33
N HIS A 4 18.75 27.72 -30.55
CA HIS A 4 18.52 27.43 -29.13
C HIS A 4 17.57 26.24 -29.04
N HIS A 5 18.02 25.13 -28.49
CA HIS A 5 17.14 24.04 -28.10
C HIS A 5 16.50 24.38 -26.76
N GLU A 6 15.31 24.98 -26.82
CA GLU A 6 14.44 25.14 -25.67
C GLU A 6 13.90 23.75 -25.26
N SER A 7 14.28 23.31 -24.06
CA SER A 7 13.84 22.03 -23.51
C SER A 7 12.38 22.16 -23.08
N MET A 8 11.45 21.56 -23.83
CA MET A 8 10.05 21.48 -23.44
C MET A 8 9.93 20.60 -22.19
N SER A 9 9.75 21.22 -21.03
CA SER A 9 9.30 20.54 -19.82
C SER A 9 7.89 20.01 -20.04
N THR A 10 7.75 18.69 -20.14
CA THR A 10 6.45 18.01 -20.24
C THR A 10 5.71 18.16 -18.92
N SER A 11 4.86 19.18 -18.81
CA SER A 11 3.92 19.33 -17.71
C SER A 11 2.73 18.41 -17.95
N THR A 12 2.70 17.27 -17.27
CA THR A 12 1.57 16.34 -17.31
C THR A 12 0.35 16.99 -16.63
N HIS A 13 -0.51 17.63 -17.42
CA HIS A 13 -1.82 18.06 -16.95
C HIS A 13 -2.74 16.83 -16.92
N LEU A 14 -3.05 16.33 -15.72
CA LEU A 14 -4.02 15.24 -15.54
C LEU A 14 -5.42 15.76 -15.93
N ALA A 15 -6.07 15.12 -16.88
CA ALA A 15 -7.43 15.48 -17.30
C ALA A 15 -8.41 15.36 -16.12
N PRO A 16 -9.42 16.26 -16.02
CA PRO A 16 -10.42 16.18 -14.96
C PRO A 16 -11.18 14.85 -15.04
N GLY A 17 -11.24 14.13 -13.93
CA GLY A 17 -11.96 12.85 -13.79
C GLY A 17 -11.09 11.60 -13.71
N LEU A 18 -9.76 11.69 -13.79
CA LEU A 18 -8.89 10.53 -13.56
C LEU A 18 -8.71 10.26 -12.05
N VAL A 19 -9.25 9.14 -11.57
CA VAL A 19 -8.91 8.63 -10.23
C VAL A 19 -7.57 7.89 -10.33
N PRO A 20 -6.54 8.30 -9.56
CA PRO A 20 -5.27 7.59 -9.58
C PRO A 20 -5.42 6.19 -8.96
N PHE A 21 -4.75 5.20 -9.55
CA PHE A 21 -4.64 3.87 -8.96
C PHE A 21 -3.41 3.84 -8.04
N TRP A 22 -3.50 3.03 -6.99
CA TRP A 22 -2.36 2.79 -6.11
C TRP A 22 -1.45 1.73 -6.71
N THR A 23 -0.14 1.96 -6.72
CA THR A 23 0.86 0.96 -7.11
C THR A 23 1.27 0.07 -5.94
N PHE A 24 2.14 -0.91 -6.19
CA PHE A 24 2.80 -1.65 -5.11
C PHE A 24 3.68 -0.71 -4.27
N GLY A 25 4.44 0.18 -4.93
CA GLY A 25 5.29 1.16 -4.27
C GLY A 25 4.52 2.11 -3.34
N ASP A 26 3.36 2.60 -3.77
CA ASP A 26 2.49 3.46 -2.95
C ASP A 26 2.03 2.76 -1.69
N ARG A 27 1.54 1.52 -1.82
CA ARG A 27 1.06 0.72 -0.70
C ARG A 27 2.19 0.35 0.26
N LEU A 28 3.35 -0.03 -0.26
CA LEU A 28 4.56 -0.28 0.51
C LEU A 28 4.94 0.95 1.35
N ARG A 29 5.03 2.11 0.71
CA ARG A 29 5.37 3.37 1.37
C ARG A 29 4.35 3.72 2.44
N LYS A 30 3.06 3.57 2.14
CA LYS A 30 1.97 3.85 3.08
C LYS A 30 2.03 2.92 4.29
N ALA A 31 2.30 1.64 4.10
CA ALA A 31 2.46 0.69 5.18
C ALA A 31 3.63 1.06 6.10
N ARG A 32 4.79 1.38 5.52
CA ARG A 32 5.96 1.83 6.28
C ARG A 32 5.67 3.09 7.11
N LEU A 33 5.09 4.11 6.49
CA LEU A 33 4.80 5.38 7.16
C LEU A 33 3.75 5.21 8.27
N THR A 34 2.74 4.36 8.05
CA THR A 34 1.71 4.06 9.06
C THR A 34 2.32 3.35 10.28
N ALA A 35 3.33 2.51 10.06
CA ALA A 35 4.09 1.86 11.13
C ALA A 35 5.16 2.76 11.78
N GLY A 36 5.35 4.00 11.30
CA GLY A 36 6.27 4.97 11.89
C GLY A 36 7.75 4.73 11.61
N TYR A 37 8.09 3.90 10.61
CA TYR A 37 9.49 3.59 10.29
C TYR A 37 10.07 4.50 9.22
N ASP A 38 11.35 4.86 9.38
CA ASP A 38 12.14 5.39 8.27
C ASP A 38 12.49 4.27 7.26
N GLN A 39 13.00 4.64 6.07
CA GLN A 39 13.33 3.65 5.03
C GLN A 39 14.42 2.66 5.43
N ARG A 40 15.39 3.09 6.24
CA ARG A 40 16.51 2.27 6.70
C ARG A 40 16.05 1.28 7.76
N GLU A 41 15.35 1.75 8.79
CA GLU A 41 14.78 0.91 9.84
C GLU A 41 13.84 -0.15 9.27
N PHE A 42 12.98 0.26 8.32
CA PHE A 42 12.07 -0.66 7.67
C PHE A 42 12.81 -1.72 6.86
N ALA A 43 13.83 -1.32 6.08
CA ALA A 43 14.66 -2.22 5.30
C ALA A 43 15.33 -3.28 6.19
N GLU A 44 15.94 -2.85 7.31
CA GLU A 44 16.57 -3.74 8.28
C GLU A 44 15.57 -4.78 8.82
N ARG A 45 14.36 -4.33 9.20
CA ARG A 45 13.32 -5.21 9.77
C ARG A 45 12.76 -6.24 8.79
N ILE A 46 12.67 -5.93 7.50
CA ILE A 46 12.15 -6.87 6.48
C ILE A 46 13.26 -7.59 5.67
N GLY A 47 14.52 -7.41 6.04
CA GLY A 47 15.66 -8.07 5.39
C GLY A 47 15.96 -7.56 3.97
N ALA A 48 15.75 -6.26 3.73
CA ALA A 48 16.06 -5.57 2.49
C ALA A 48 17.18 -4.53 2.68
N THR A 49 17.65 -3.94 1.59
CA THR A 49 18.55 -2.77 1.66
C THR A 49 17.73 -1.49 1.55
N PRO A 50 18.16 -0.36 2.16
CA PRO A 50 17.45 0.91 2.05
C PRO A 50 17.27 1.36 0.59
N SER A 51 18.27 1.10 -0.25
CA SER A 51 18.20 1.35 -1.69
C SER A 51 17.09 0.56 -2.37
N ARG A 52 16.89 -0.73 -2.03
CA ARG A 52 15.76 -1.50 -2.58
C ARG A 52 14.42 -0.93 -2.17
N ILE A 53 14.26 -0.53 -0.91
CA ILE A 53 13.03 0.13 -0.44
C ILE A 53 12.77 1.40 -1.25
N ALA A 54 13.77 2.27 -1.42
CA ALA A 54 13.61 3.49 -2.21
C ALA A 54 13.21 3.20 -3.67
N HIS A 55 13.81 2.19 -4.31
CA HIS A 55 13.43 1.80 -5.68
C HIS A 55 12.04 1.18 -5.76
N TRP A 56 11.63 0.40 -4.76
CA TRP A 56 10.29 -0.21 -4.72
C TRP A 56 9.21 0.84 -4.45
N GLU A 57 9.44 1.77 -3.52
CA GLU A 57 8.49 2.86 -3.19
C GLU A 57 8.32 3.89 -4.31
N THR A 58 9.23 3.90 -5.28
CA THR A 58 9.16 4.78 -6.46
C THR A 58 8.85 4.01 -7.74
N ASP A 59 8.47 2.73 -7.61
CA ASP A 59 8.16 1.81 -8.72
C ASP A 59 9.26 1.71 -9.80
N ARG A 60 10.50 2.11 -9.49
CA ARG A 60 11.66 1.95 -10.41
C ARG A 60 12.04 0.48 -10.57
N SER A 61 11.72 -0.34 -9.58
CA SER A 61 11.87 -1.80 -9.64
C SER A 61 10.86 -2.45 -8.70
N LEU A 62 10.62 -3.74 -8.88
CA LEU A 62 9.77 -4.53 -7.99
C LEU A 62 10.57 -5.67 -7.35
N PRO A 63 10.20 -6.13 -6.15
CA PRO A 63 10.80 -7.32 -5.59
C PRO A 63 10.46 -8.54 -6.46
N ARG A 64 11.44 -9.43 -6.67
CA ARG A 64 11.24 -10.67 -7.45
C ARG A 64 10.10 -11.53 -6.89
N ASN A 65 9.92 -11.52 -5.57
CA ASN A 65 8.84 -12.22 -4.90
C ASN A 65 8.06 -11.22 -4.04
N GLN A 66 7.05 -10.60 -4.64
CA GLN A 66 6.20 -9.59 -3.98
C GLN A 66 5.42 -10.19 -2.81
N VAL A 67 4.95 -11.44 -2.95
CA VAL A 67 4.19 -12.14 -1.90
C VAL A 67 5.03 -12.32 -0.64
N ALA A 68 6.29 -12.76 -0.78
CA ALA A 68 7.19 -12.93 0.36
C ALA A 68 7.49 -11.61 1.06
N VAL A 69 7.62 -10.51 0.30
CA VAL A 69 7.80 -9.17 0.88
C VAL A 69 6.53 -8.71 1.59
N ALA A 70 5.36 -8.84 0.96
CA ALA A 70 4.08 -8.48 1.55
C ALA A 70 3.80 -9.24 2.86
N ARG A 71 4.11 -10.55 2.93
CA ARG A 71 4.01 -11.34 4.16
C ARG A 71 4.92 -10.84 5.27
N ARG A 72 6.16 -10.45 4.96
CA ARG A 72 7.06 -9.86 5.96
C ARG A 72 6.55 -8.53 6.50
N ILE A 73 5.97 -7.71 5.63
CA ILE A 73 5.39 -6.42 6.00
C ILE A 73 4.15 -6.63 6.88
N GLU A 74 3.30 -7.60 6.53
CA GLU A 74 2.15 -7.99 7.34
C GLU A 74 2.56 -8.42 8.74
N LEU A 75 3.55 -9.31 8.85
CA LEU A 75 4.06 -9.74 10.15
C LEU A 75 4.67 -8.59 10.97
N LEU A 76 5.27 -7.60 10.30
CA LEU A 76 5.91 -6.46 10.97
C LEU A 76 4.90 -5.37 11.40
N THR A 77 3.89 -5.12 10.58
CA THR A 77 3.03 -3.92 10.68
C THR A 77 1.57 -4.24 11.02
N GLY A 78 1.16 -5.50 10.88
CA GLY A 78 -0.24 -5.92 10.98
C GLY A 78 -1.10 -5.59 9.75
N ILE A 79 -0.53 -4.91 8.73
CA ILE A 79 -1.26 -4.55 7.51
C ILE A 79 -1.34 -5.79 6.60
N PRO A 80 -2.54 -6.22 6.18
CA PRO A 80 -2.70 -7.49 5.50
C PRO A 80 -1.92 -7.53 4.19
N ALA A 81 -1.29 -8.68 3.92
CA ALA A 81 -0.49 -8.86 2.70
C ALA A 81 -1.33 -8.71 1.43
N THR A 82 -2.62 -9.05 1.50
CA THR A 82 -3.59 -8.83 0.41
C THR A 82 -3.72 -7.35 0.05
N TRP A 83 -3.75 -6.47 1.06
CA TRP A 83 -3.77 -5.03 0.84
C TRP A 83 -2.49 -4.57 0.16
N ILE A 84 -1.32 -4.96 0.69
CA ILE A 84 -0.01 -4.59 0.09
C ILE A 84 0.09 -5.01 -1.38
N LEU A 85 -0.46 -6.17 -1.72
CA LEU A 85 -0.47 -6.71 -3.09
C LEU A 85 -1.56 -6.11 -3.98
N GLY A 86 -2.45 -5.27 -3.45
CA GLY A 86 -3.58 -4.69 -4.17
C GLY A 86 -4.65 -5.72 -4.54
N LEU A 87 -4.74 -6.82 -3.78
CA LEU A 87 -5.76 -7.86 -3.94
C LEU A 87 -7.03 -7.56 -3.15
N ASP A 88 -7.00 -6.57 -2.25
CA ASP A 88 -8.08 -6.09 -1.39
C ASP A 88 -9.15 -5.28 -2.14
N ALA A 89 -9.36 -5.54 -3.43
CA ALA A 89 -10.23 -4.76 -4.30
C ALA A 89 -11.73 -4.93 -3.98
N GLU A 90 -12.15 -4.66 -2.74
CA GLU A 90 -13.46 -4.07 -2.51
C GLU A 90 -13.33 -2.62 -2.98
N ARG A 91 -13.72 -2.39 -4.24
CA ARG A 91 -13.92 -1.05 -4.79
C ARG A 91 -14.73 -0.21 -3.79
N PRO A 92 -14.61 1.13 -3.80
CA PRO A 92 -15.68 1.95 -3.25
C PRO A 92 -16.96 1.53 -3.97
N ARG A 93 -17.84 0.80 -3.29
CA ARG A 93 -19.15 0.45 -3.82
C ARG A 93 -19.95 1.75 -3.81
N PRO A 94 -20.38 2.26 -4.97
CA PRO A 94 -21.07 3.55 -5.01
C PRO A 94 -22.49 3.47 -4.42
N ASP A 95 -23.03 2.27 -4.13
CA ASP A 95 -24.44 2.10 -3.77
C ASP A 95 -24.63 1.07 -2.63
N GLY A 96 -25.10 1.53 -1.46
CA GLY A 96 -25.84 0.70 -0.49
C GLY A 96 -25.25 0.60 0.94
N PRO A 97 -26.05 0.79 2.01
CA PRO A 97 -25.59 0.91 3.39
C PRO A 97 -25.50 -0.44 4.14
N ASP A 98 -24.90 -1.47 3.56
CA ASP A 98 -24.86 -2.82 4.18
C ASP A 98 -23.43 -3.40 4.32
N GLY A 99 -22.40 -2.57 4.42
CA GLY A 99 -21.01 -3.03 4.62
C GLY A 99 -20.62 -3.30 6.07
N GLY A 100 -21.59 -3.58 6.95
CA GLY A 100 -21.41 -3.67 8.39
C GLY A 100 -21.70 -5.05 8.95
N GLU A 101 -21.00 -6.08 8.50
CA GLU A 101 -20.96 -7.39 9.15
C GLU A 101 -19.59 -8.01 8.81
N GLU A 102 -18.65 -8.18 9.74
CA GLU A 102 -18.81 -9.06 10.88
C GLU A 102 -17.84 -8.66 12.00
N CYS A 103 -18.30 -7.82 12.95
CA CYS A 103 -17.85 -7.97 14.33
C CYS A 103 -18.62 -9.13 14.99
N ALA A 104 -18.63 -10.33 14.39
CA ALA A 104 -19.08 -11.53 15.12
C ALA A 104 -17.93 -12.05 15.98
N ILE A 105 -17.60 -11.29 17.01
CA ILE A 105 -17.24 -11.93 18.28
C ILE A 105 -18.00 -11.17 19.38
N ARG A 106 -19.30 -11.40 19.43
CA ARG A 106 -20.09 -11.27 20.66
C ARG A 106 -20.93 -12.53 20.85
N ASP A 107 -20.27 -13.68 20.85
CA ASP A 107 -20.75 -14.80 21.65
C ASP A 107 -20.32 -14.52 23.11
N SER A 108 -20.94 -13.49 23.69
CA SER A 108 -21.04 -13.44 25.14
C SER A 108 -22.03 -14.55 25.47
N ASN A 109 -21.51 -15.67 25.95
CA ASN A 109 -22.24 -16.68 26.69
C ASN A 109 -22.48 -16.17 28.12
N PRO A 110 -23.66 -15.67 28.51
CA PRO A 110 -24.03 -15.62 29.91
C PRO A 110 -24.57 -17.00 30.34
N GLU A 111 -23.91 -17.58 31.33
CA GLU A 111 -24.36 -18.76 32.09
C GLU A 111 -25.75 -18.57 32.75
N PRO A 112 -26.45 -19.66 33.12
CA PRO A 112 -27.87 -19.62 33.47
C PRO A 112 -28.11 -18.99 34.84
N ALA A 113 -29.25 -18.31 35.00
CA ALA A 113 -29.80 -17.98 36.30
C ALA A 113 -30.79 -19.09 36.73
N ASP A 114 -30.65 -19.48 37.99
CA ASP A 114 -31.38 -20.49 38.81
C ASP A 114 -32.81 -20.86 38.40
#